data_AF-A0A957G018-F1
#
_entry.id   AF-A0A957G018-F1
#
_cell.length_a   1.000
_cell.length_b   1.000
_cell.length_c   1.000
_cell.angle_alpha   90.00
_cell.angle_beta   90.00
_cell.angle_gamma   90.00
#
_symmetry.space_group_name_H-M   'P 1'
#
loop_
_entity.id
_entity.type
_entity.pdbx_description
1 polymer ?
#
loop_
_entity_poly.entity_id
_entity_poly.type
_entity_poly.pdbx_seq_one_letter_code
_entity_poly.pdbx_strand_id
1 'polypeptide(L)'
;MEFTIPEINLIMILPVVIVLVTGILILVFDLVLKQERKNLLSWLSLAGMFVALVQAGSAWGQDYATFIPEGGHAMIVGDNYSHFLNIIFLLTGIITILISNHYIEEGRVEAKGEYYMLLLFSISGMMLMGMANDLILVFVALEMLSIPLYILCAFARPRLESEESAMKYFLLGAFSSGFLVFGIALIYGATGATALPDVLAGLSGVSGLGLAGVALLLVVFGFKVAVVPFHSWTPDVYEGAPTVVTAFMSVGAKVGGFAAMMRVFMAAFPNVSDTWIPVLAVLSALTMIVGNVAALGQQNIKRMLAYS
;
A
#
# COMPACT_ATOMS: atom_id res chain seq x y z
N MET A 1 32.66 16.26 -8.37
CA MET A 1 31.28 16.24 -7.86
C MET A 1 31.37 16.43 -6.36
N GLU A 2 31.10 17.63 -5.88
CA GLU A 2 30.84 17.83 -4.45
C GLU A 2 29.47 17.21 -4.18
N PHE A 3 29.40 16.27 -3.24
CA PHE A 3 28.12 15.67 -2.84
C PHE A 3 27.38 16.69 -1.97
N THR A 4 26.47 17.45 -2.57
CA THR A 4 25.58 18.34 -1.82
C THR A 4 24.47 17.53 -1.18
N ILE A 5 24.31 17.65 0.13
CA ILE A 5 23.22 16.98 0.86
C ILE A 5 21.90 17.59 0.36
N PRO A 6 20.92 16.78 -0.08
CA PRO A 6 19.63 17.30 -0.51
C PRO A 6 18.95 18.05 0.64
N GLU A 7 18.13 19.05 0.34
CA GLU A 7 17.31 19.70 1.37
C GLU A 7 16.27 18.70 1.90
N ILE A 8 16.41 18.31 3.17
CA ILE A 8 15.51 17.38 3.84
C ILE A 8 14.69 18.13 4.87
N ASN A 9 13.39 18.23 4.61
CA ASN A 9 12.44 18.69 5.62
C ASN A 9 11.76 17.48 6.28
N LEU A 10 12.23 17.14 7.49
CA LEU A 10 11.74 16.00 8.26
C LEU A 10 10.36 16.22 8.89
N ILE A 11 9.95 17.48 9.08
CA ILE A 11 8.63 17.81 9.66
C ILE A 11 7.52 17.37 8.71
N MET A 12 7.79 17.36 7.40
CA MET A 12 6.82 17.02 6.35
C MET A 12 6.48 15.52 6.30
N ILE A 13 7.44 14.65 6.61
CA ILE A 13 7.22 13.19 6.69
C ILE A 13 6.89 12.72 8.11
N LEU A 14 6.68 13.65 9.04
CA LEU A 14 6.52 13.35 10.45
C LEU A 14 5.39 12.34 10.75
N PRO A 15 4.19 12.39 10.11
CA PRO A 15 3.19 11.34 10.30
C PRO A 15 3.70 9.94 9.98
N VAL A 16 4.42 9.78 8.87
CA VAL A 16 5.00 8.49 8.46
C VAL A 16 6.08 8.06 9.43
N VAL A 17 6.95 8.98 9.85
CA VAL A 17 8.02 8.72 10.82
C VAL A 17 7.44 8.30 12.16
N ILE A 18 6.37 8.93 12.64
CA ILE A 18 5.70 8.56 13.89
C ILE A 18 5.20 7.11 13.81
N VAL A 19 4.51 6.73 12.73
CA VAL A 19 4.00 5.36 12.56
C VAL A 19 5.15 4.34 12.50
N LEU A 20 6.21 4.65 11.75
CA LEU A 20 7.40 3.82 11.64
C LEU A 20 8.12 3.62 12.97
N VAL A 21 8.41 4.72 13.67
CA VAL A 21 9.08 4.70 14.97
C VAL A 21 8.21 3.97 15.99
N THR A 22 6.89 4.15 15.96
CA THR A 22 5.95 3.40 16.81
C THR A 22 6.06 1.89 16.56
N GLY A 23 6.11 1.46 15.29
CA GLY A 23 6.32 0.05 14.93
C GLY A 23 7.64 -0.53 15.46
N ILE A 24 8.73 0.23 15.36
CA ILE A 24 10.05 -0.15 15.91
C ILE A 24 9.99 -0.22 17.44
N LEU A 25 9.37 0.76 18.10
CA LEU A 25 9.22 0.78 19.55
C LEU A 25 8.41 -0.41 20.05
N ILE A 26 7.35 -0.80 19.34
CA ILE A 26 6.57 -1.99 19.67
C ILE A 26 7.43 -3.25 19.63
N LEU A 27 8.29 -3.40 18.63
CA LEU A 27 9.22 -4.54 18.55
C LEU A 27 10.18 -4.56 19.75
N VAL A 28 10.76 -3.42 20.10
CA VAL A 28 11.67 -3.29 21.24
C VAL A 28 10.95 -3.58 22.56
N PHE A 29 9.73 -3.05 22.75
CA PHE A 29 8.95 -3.29 23.95
C PHE A 29 8.41 -4.73 24.03
N ASP A 30 8.08 -5.37 22.91
CA ASP A 30 7.64 -6.77 22.91
C ASP A 30 8.74 -7.72 23.42
N LEU A 31 10.01 -7.40 23.14
CA LEU A 31 11.17 -8.16 23.65
C LEU A 31 11.35 -8.02 25.16
N VAL A 32 11.00 -6.87 25.73
CA VAL A 32 11.25 -6.54 27.15
C VAL A 32 10.04 -6.85 28.04
N LEU A 33 8.82 -6.72 27.50
CA LEU A 33 7.59 -6.86 28.27
C LEU A 33 7.22 -8.33 28.50
N LYS A 34 6.81 -8.63 29.74
CA LYS A 34 6.21 -9.93 30.10
C LYS A 34 4.84 -10.09 29.43
N GLN A 35 4.43 -11.34 29.22
CA GLN A 35 3.19 -11.71 28.52
C GLN A 35 1.94 -10.99 29.07
N GLU A 36 1.84 -10.84 30.38
CA GLU A 36 0.72 -10.16 31.08
C GLU A 36 0.56 -8.68 30.71
N ARG A 37 1.65 -8.03 30.28
CA ARG A 37 1.69 -6.60 29.97
C ARG A 37 1.61 -6.30 28.47
N LYS A 38 1.51 -7.32 27.61
CA LYS A 38 1.49 -7.13 26.15
C LYS A 38 0.27 -6.36 25.63
N ASN A 39 -0.78 -6.20 26.43
CA ASN A 39 -1.89 -5.30 26.10
C ASN A 39 -1.45 -3.81 26.00
N LEU A 40 -0.34 -3.43 26.64
CA LEU A 40 0.27 -2.09 26.48
C LEU A 40 0.72 -1.83 25.04
N LEU A 41 1.06 -2.87 24.26
CA LEU A 41 1.50 -2.71 22.87
C LEU A 41 0.35 -2.23 21.97
N SER A 42 -0.87 -2.69 22.23
CA SER A 42 -2.07 -2.22 21.51
C SER A 42 -2.32 -0.74 21.81
N TRP A 43 -2.27 -0.35 23.09
CA TRP A 43 -2.41 1.04 23.50
C TRP A 43 -1.31 1.95 22.96
N LEU A 44 -0.07 1.47 22.92
CA LEU A 44 1.06 2.20 22.31
C LEU A 44 0.84 2.39 20.80
N SER A 45 0.35 1.35 20.11
CA SER A 45 0.01 1.41 18.68
C SER A 45 -1.09 2.45 18.43
N LEU A 46 -2.16 2.44 19.23
CA LEU A 46 -3.25 3.42 19.15
C LEU A 46 -2.76 4.84 19.43
N ALA A 47 -1.91 5.03 20.44
CA ALA A 47 -1.35 6.33 20.77
C ALA A 47 -0.48 6.88 19.63
N GLY A 48 0.42 6.07 19.07
CA GLY A 48 1.25 6.46 17.92
C GLY A 48 0.42 6.81 16.69
N MET A 49 -0.59 6.00 16.38
CA MET A 49 -1.53 6.26 15.29
C MET A 49 -2.34 7.54 15.49
N PHE A 50 -2.80 7.80 16.71
CA PHE A 50 -3.54 9.01 17.04
C PHE A 50 -2.66 10.26 16.94
N VAL A 51 -1.41 10.21 17.44
CA VAL A 51 -0.45 11.31 17.31
C VAL A 51 -0.14 11.58 15.83
N ALA A 52 0.07 10.53 15.02
CA ALA A 52 0.25 10.66 13.58
C ALA A 52 -0.99 11.28 12.90
N LEU A 53 -2.20 10.94 13.35
CA LEU A 53 -3.46 11.49 12.81
C LEU A 53 -3.61 12.97 13.11
N VAL A 54 -3.34 13.39 14.35
CA VAL A 54 -3.34 14.81 14.73
C VAL A 54 -2.32 15.58 13.89
N GLN A 55 -1.12 15.01 13.71
CA GLN A 55 -0.10 15.66 12.90
C GLN A 55 -0.49 15.75 11.42
N ALA A 56 -1.04 14.69 10.85
CA ALA A 56 -1.55 14.70 9.47
C ALA A 56 -2.66 15.75 9.29
N GLY A 57 -3.56 15.90 10.27
CA GLY A 57 -4.60 16.93 10.25
C GLY A 57 -4.04 18.36 10.32
N SER A 58 -2.95 18.57 11.08
CA SER A 58 -2.30 19.89 11.17
C SER A 58 -1.61 20.33 9.88
N ALA A 59 -1.23 19.38 9.02
CA ALA A 59 -0.59 19.63 7.73
C ALA A 59 -1.59 20.00 6.62
N TRP A 60 -2.90 19.99 6.91
CA TRP A 60 -3.93 20.30 5.92
C TRP A 60 -3.81 21.71 5.37
N GLY A 61 -3.95 21.86 4.04
CA GLY A 61 -3.82 23.15 3.35
C GLY A 61 -2.39 23.65 3.20
N GLN A 62 -1.41 22.81 3.54
CA GLN A 62 0.00 23.13 3.37
C GLN A 62 0.62 22.16 2.36
N ASP A 63 1.11 22.73 1.26
CA ASP A 63 1.78 21.97 0.22
C ASP A 63 3.28 21.90 0.51
N TYR A 64 3.82 20.70 0.41
CA TYR A 64 5.17 20.39 0.85
C TYR A 64 5.90 19.48 -0.14
N ALA A 65 7.21 19.65 -0.26
CA ALA A 65 8.08 18.84 -1.08
C ALA A 65 9.43 18.62 -0.37
N THR A 66 9.94 17.40 -0.39
CA THR A 66 11.19 17.04 0.32
C THR A 66 11.94 15.92 -0.42
N PHE A 67 13.21 15.71 -0.09
CA PHE A 67 14.15 14.84 -0.80
C PHE A 67 14.25 15.23 -2.28
N ILE A 68 14.71 16.45 -2.54
CA ILE A 68 14.93 17.00 -3.88
C ILE A 68 16.37 16.67 -4.30
N PRO A 69 16.61 15.80 -5.29
CA PRO A 69 17.94 15.57 -5.86
C PRO A 69 18.44 16.83 -6.60
N GLU A 70 19.76 16.99 -6.70
CA GLU A 70 20.35 18.12 -7.43
C GLU A 70 19.88 18.12 -8.90
N GLY A 71 19.21 19.21 -9.32
CA GLY A 71 18.66 19.34 -10.67
C GLY A 71 17.45 18.47 -10.98
N GLY A 72 16.84 17.81 -9.98
CA GLY A 72 15.66 16.95 -10.14
C GLY A 72 14.43 17.45 -9.39
N HIS A 73 13.36 16.65 -9.44
CA HIS A 73 12.13 16.91 -8.69
C HIS A 73 12.12 16.20 -7.32
N ALA A 74 11.31 16.72 -6.40
CA ALA A 74 11.11 16.10 -5.09
C ALA A 74 10.60 14.66 -5.23
N MET A 75 11.22 13.72 -4.51
CA MET A 75 10.74 12.33 -4.47
C MET A 75 9.44 12.20 -3.65
N ILE A 76 9.26 13.06 -2.65
CA ILE A 76 8.10 13.07 -1.76
C ILE A 76 7.39 14.41 -1.87
N VAL A 77 6.08 14.36 -2.12
CA VAL A 77 5.18 15.52 -2.15
C VAL A 77 4.04 15.29 -1.16
N GLY A 78 3.79 16.28 -0.30
CA GLY A 78 2.67 16.31 0.62
C GLY A 78 1.69 17.40 0.20
N ASP A 79 0.76 17.06 -0.69
CA ASP A 79 -0.36 17.90 -1.10
C ASP A 79 -1.65 17.47 -0.39
N ASN A 80 -2.73 18.22 -0.59
CA ASN A 80 -4.04 17.88 0.00
C ASN A 80 -4.53 16.47 -0.36
N TYR A 81 -4.11 15.93 -1.52
CA TYR A 81 -4.39 14.55 -1.90
C TYR A 81 -3.70 13.55 -0.98
N SER A 82 -2.39 13.70 -0.75
CA SER A 82 -1.64 12.86 0.18
C SER A 82 -2.14 13.00 1.61
N HIS A 83 -2.47 14.22 2.07
CA HIS A 83 -2.97 14.46 3.42
C HIS A 83 -4.32 13.78 3.66
N PHE A 84 -5.23 13.88 2.69
CA PHE A 84 -6.52 13.19 2.72
C PHE A 84 -6.36 11.67 2.83
N LEU A 85 -5.48 11.08 2.01
CA LEU A 85 -5.21 9.65 2.05
C LEU A 85 -4.55 9.22 3.36
N ASN A 86 -3.60 10.00 3.89
CA ASN A 86 -2.97 9.72 5.17
C ASN A 86 -4.01 9.66 6.29
N ILE A 87 -4.99 10.56 6.31
CA ILE A 87 -6.11 10.51 7.26
C ILE A 87 -6.88 9.19 7.12
N ILE A 88 -7.21 8.76 5.90
CA ILE A 88 -7.91 7.48 5.65
C ILE A 88 -7.08 6.29 6.13
N PHE A 89 -5.79 6.25 5.82
CA PHE A 89 -4.89 5.15 6.22
C PHE A 89 -4.77 5.07 7.74
N LEU A 90 -4.64 6.22 8.40
CA LEU A 90 -4.52 6.29 9.85
C LEU A 90 -5.83 5.87 10.54
N LEU A 91 -6.98 6.33 10.06
CA LEU A 91 -8.29 5.92 10.57
C LEU A 91 -8.52 4.42 10.36
N THR A 92 -8.19 3.90 9.19
CA THR A 92 -8.28 2.46 8.89
C THR A 92 -7.40 1.66 9.84
N GLY A 93 -6.16 2.09 10.05
CA GLY A 93 -5.24 1.44 11.00
C GLY A 93 -5.75 1.47 12.43
N ILE A 94 -6.31 2.60 12.91
CA ILE A 94 -6.92 2.71 14.25
C ILE A 94 -8.08 1.71 14.38
N ILE A 95 -8.99 1.67 13.41
CA ILE A 95 -10.13 0.74 13.41
C ILE A 95 -9.63 -0.72 13.39
N THR A 96 -8.64 -1.05 12.56
CA THR A 96 -8.04 -2.38 12.54
C THR A 96 -7.46 -2.75 13.90
N ILE A 97 -6.67 -1.89 14.53
CA ILE A 97 -6.08 -2.15 15.85
C ILE A 97 -7.17 -2.41 16.91
N LEU A 98 -8.24 -1.60 16.91
CA LEU A 98 -9.36 -1.76 17.84
C LEU A 98 -10.07 -3.11 17.68
N ILE A 99 -10.32 -3.53 16.44
CA ILE A 99 -10.95 -4.83 16.15
C ILE A 99 -9.99 -5.99 16.48
N SER A 100 -8.70 -5.81 16.21
CA SER A 100 -7.67 -6.82 16.46
C SER A 100 -7.43 -7.11 17.93
N ASN A 101 -7.64 -6.14 18.83
CA ASN A 101 -7.32 -6.35 20.24
C ASN A 101 -8.08 -7.55 20.84
N HIS A 102 -9.40 -7.63 20.60
CA HIS A 102 -10.21 -8.75 21.06
C HIS A 102 -9.83 -10.06 20.37
N TYR A 103 -9.63 -10.02 19.04
CA TYR A 103 -9.29 -11.20 18.25
C TYR A 103 -7.97 -11.85 18.67
N ILE A 104 -6.97 -11.04 19.05
CA ILE A 104 -5.68 -11.54 19.54
C ILE A 104 -5.76 -11.98 21.00
N GLU A 105 -6.58 -11.34 21.84
CA GLU A 105 -6.84 -11.78 23.23
C GLU A 105 -7.50 -13.16 23.30
N GLU A 106 -8.34 -13.51 22.32
CA GLU A 106 -8.92 -14.86 22.17
C GLU A 106 -7.90 -15.93 21.72
N GLY A 107 -6.63 -15.56 21.49
CA GLY A 107 -5.58 -16.49 21.07
C GLY A 107 -5.67 -16.95 19.61
N ARG A 108 -6.41 -16.22 18.76
CA ARG A 108 -6.59 -16.56 17.33
C ARG A 108 -5.42 -16.10 16.44
N VAL A 109 -4.48 -15.35 17.03
CA VAL A 109 -3.27 -14.83 16.38
C VAL A 109 -2.12 -14.95 17.36
N GLU A 110 -1.00 -15.47 16.89
CA GLU A 110 0.24 -15.54 17.68
C GLU A 110 0.99 -14.20 17.65
N ALA A 111 1.89 -13.99 18.62
CA ALA A 111 2.83 -12.85 18.65
C ALA A 111 2.18 -11.44 18.51
N LYS A 112 1.57 -10.96 19.60
CA LYS A 112 0.95 -9.61 19.72
C LYS A 112 1.83 -8.47 19.19
N GLY A 113 3.11 -8.41 19.55
CA GLY A 113 3.99 -7.32 19.14
C GLY A 113 4.32 -7.32 17.64
N GLU A 114 4.66 -8.50 17.11
CA GLU A 114 4.97 -8.67 15.68
C GLU A 114 3.77 -8.30 14.80
N TYR A 115 2.56 -8.69 15.21
CA TYR A 115 1.33 -8.33 14.51
C TYR A 115 1.18 -6.80 14.35
N TYR A 116 1.27 -6.04 15.44
CA TYR A 116 1.10 -4.59 15.40
C TYR A 116 2.26 -3.90 14.66
N MET A 117 3.48 -4.39 14.81
CA MET A 117 4.64 -3.88 14.07
C MET A 117 4.45 -4.02 12.55
N LEU A 118 4.08 -5.20 12.07
CA LEU A 118 3.87 -5.46 10.65
C LEU A 118 2.69 -4.65 10.08
N LEU A 119 1.63 -4.47 10.88
CA LEU A 119 0.50 -3.62 10.51
C LEU A 119 0.93 -2.15 10.34
N LEU A 120 1.70 -1.60 11.28
CA LEU A 120 2.18 -0.22 11.20
C LEU A 120 3.17 -0.01 10.05
N PHE A 121 4.03 -0.99 9.76
CA PHE A 121 4.88 -0.95 8.56
C PHE A 121 4.05 -0.97 7.27
N SER A 122 2.99 -1.77 7.24
CA SER A 122 2.06 -1.78 6.10
C SER A 122 1.41 -0.41 5.88
N ILE A 123 0.96 0.23 6.97
CA ILE A 123 0.36 1.57 6.96
C ILE A 123 1.36 2.63 6.52
N SER A 124 2.60 2.56 7.00
CA SER A 124 3.67 3.47 6.59
C SER A 124 3.93 3.38 5.07
N GLY A 125 3.92 2.16 4.51
CA GLY A 125 3.98 1.94 3.07
C GLY A 125 2.82 2.61 2.32
N MET A 126 1.57 2.48 2.80
CA MET A 126 0.40 3.17 2.21
C MET A 126 0.57 4.69 2.19
N MET A 127 1.01 5.27 3.31
CA MET A 127 1.21 6.71 3.41
C MET A 127 2.27 7.19 2.42
N LEU A 128 3.39 6.47 2.31
CA LEU A 128 4.42 6.76 1.31
C LEU A 128 3.91 6.62 -0.12
N MET A 129 3.07 5.62 -0.41
CA MET A 129 2.45 5.45 -1.73
C MET A 129 1.60 6.67 -2.13
N GLY A 130 0.85 7.24 -1.19
CA GLY A 130 0.06 8.46 -1.42
C GLY A 130 0.90 9.72 -1.58
N MET A 131 2.14 9.72 -1.07
CA MET A 131 3.08 10.86 -1.11
C MET A 131 4.09 10.76 -2.27
N ALA A 132 4.25 9.59 -2.87
CA ALA A 132 5.31 9.32 -3.83
C ALA A 132 5.18 10.17 -5.10
N ASN A 133 6.29 10.77 -5.50
CA ASN A 133 6.45 11.55 -6.74
C ASN A 133 7.60 11.03 -7.62
N ASP A 134 8.05 9.80 -7.36
CA ASP A 134 9.05 9.07 -8.14
C ASP A 134 8.65 7.59 -8.23
N LEU A 135 8.81 6.98 -9.41
CA LEU A 135 8.44 5.59 -9.67
C LEU A 135 9.19 4.58 -8.79
N ILE A 136 10.46 4.83 -8.45
CA ILE A 136 11.24 3.98 -7.54
C ILE A 136 10.68 4.09 -6.13
N LEU A 137 10.28 5.29 -5.69
CA LEU A 137 9.64 5.44 -4.39
C LEU A 137 8.27 4.75 -4.34
N VAL A 138 7.50 4.79 -5.42
CA VAL A 138 6.25 4.01 -5.54
C VAL A 138 6.52 2.52 -5.35
N PHE A 139 7.57 1.98 -5.98
CA PHE A 139 7.98 0.58 -5.81
C PHE A 139 8.35 0.27 -4.35
N VAL A 140 9.22 1.09 -3.73
CA VAL A 140 9.65 0.89 -2.33
C VAL A 140 8.45 0.95 -1.38
N ALA A 141 7.57 1.94 -1.56
CA ALA A 141 6.38 2.10 -0.73
C ALA A 141 5.40 0.92 -0.89
N LEU A 142 5.24 0.41 -2.12
CA LEU A 142 4.41 -0.76 -2.40
C LEU A 142 4.98 -2.02 -1.75
N GLU A 143 6.28 -2.25 -1.81
CA GLU A 143 6.94 -3.40 -1.14
C GLU A 143 6.87 -3.28 0.38
N MET A 144 7.04 -2.07 0.92
CA MET A 144 6.92 -1.78 2.34
C MET A 144 5.51 -2.07 2.87
N LEU A 145 4.48 -1.88 2.04
CA LEU A 145 3.13 -2.37 2.33
C LEU A 145 3.02 -3.90 2.17
N SER A 146 3.54 -4.44 1.07
CA SER A 146 3.23 -5.80 0.64
C SER A 146 3.90 -6.87 1.50
N ILE A 147 5.19 -6.71 1.80
CA ILE A 147 5.96 -7.72 2.52
C ILE A 147 5.37 -7.97 3.91
N PRO A 148 5.12 -6.95 4.76
CA PRO A 148 4.52 -7.21 6.07
C PRO A 148 3.13 -7.81 5.96
N LEU A 149 2.36 -7.42 4.94
CA LEU A 149 1.02 -7.94 4.71
C LEU A 149 1.03 -9.42 4.31
N TYR A 150 1.99 -9.88 3.51
CA TYR A 150 2.17 -11.30 3.21
C TYR A 150 2.41 -12.11 4.47
N ILE A 151 3.24 -11.60 5.37
CA ILE A 151 3.52 -12.26 6.64
C ILE A 151 2.23 -12.28 7.47
N LEU A 152 1.51 -11.16 7.60
CA LEU A 152 0.23 -11.05 8.32
C LEU A 152 -0.83 -12.07 7.84
N CYS A 153 -0.87 -12.43 6.56
CA CYS A 153 -1.77 -13.48 6.07
C CYS A 153 -1.52 -14.86 6.71
N ALA A 154 -0.30 -15.14 7.20
CA ALA A 154 0.07 -16.38 7.87
C ALA A 154 -0.02 -16.34 9.41
N PHE A 155 -0.59 -15.29 10.01
CA PHE A 155 -0.55 -15.07 11.48
C PHE A 155 -1.52 -15.93 12.30
N ALA A 156 -2.38 -16.75 11.67
CA ALA A 156 -3.26 -17.70 12.37
C ALA A 156 -2.65 -19.11 12.41
N ARG A 157 -1.40 -19.25 12.88
CA ARG A 157 -0.76 -20.57 13.01
C ARG A 157 -1.44 -21.42 14.09
N PRO A 158 -1.50 -22.76 13.92
CA PRO A 158 -0.97 -23.58 12.81
C PRO A 158 -2.01 -23.85 11.68
N ARG A 159 -2.91 -22.91 11.37
CA ARG A 159 -3.96 -23.13 10.37
C ARG A 159 -3.39 -23.20 8.94
N LEU A 160 -3.46 -24.38 8.32
CA LEU A 160 -2.92 -24.63 6.97
C LEU A 160 -3.50 -23.67 5.92
N GLU A 161 -4.78 -23.30 6.02
CA GLU A 161 -5.40 -22.36 5.10
C GLU A 161 -4.79 -20.95 5.21
N SER A 162 -4.33 -20.57 6.40
CA SER A 162 -3.61 -19.30 6.62
C SER A 162 -2.24 -19.33 5.96
N GLU A 163 -1.52 -20.44 6.07
CA GLU A 163 -0.21 -20.63 5.43
C GLU A 163 -0.33 -20.66 3.90
N GLU A 164 -1.31 -21.39 3.37
CA GLU A 164 -1.62 -21.43 1.94
C GLU A 164 -1.97 -20.03 1.40
N SER A 165 -2.76 -19.26 2.14
CA SER A 165 -3.12 -17.90 1.74
C SER A 165 -1.90 -16.98 1.62
N ALA A 166 -0.99 -17.02 2.59
CA ALA A 166 0.23 -16.23 2.55
C ALA A 166 1.14 -16.64 1.40
N MET A 167 1.30 -17.95 1.17
CA MET A 167 2.10 -18.46 0.05
C MET A 167 1.52 -18.05 -1.30
N LYS A 168 0.20 -18.20 -1.51
CA LYS A 168 -0.47 -17.70 -2.72
C LYS A 168 -0.27 -16.20 -2.87
N TYR A 169 -0.51 -15.42 -1.82
CA TYR A 169 -0.43 -13.97 -1.93
C TYR A 169 1.01 -13.50 -2.21
N PHE A 170 2.00 -14.10 -1.55
CA PHE A 170 3.41 -13.82 -1.76
C PHE A 170 3.87 -14.16 -3.17
N LEU A 171 3.53 -15.36 -3.69
CA LEU A 171 3.97 -15.79 -5.02
C LEU A 171 3.37 -14.92 -6.13
N LEU A 172 2.06 -14.70 -6.10
CA LEU A 172 1.40 -13.82 -7.08
C LEU A 172 1.86 -12.36 -6.91
N GLY A 173 2.09 -11.93 -5.67
CA GLY A 173 2.60 -10.62 -5.32
C GLY A 173 4.00 -10.36 -5.86
N ALA A 174 4.95 -11.24 -5.58
CA ALA A 174 6.33 -11.15 -6.07
C ALA A 174 6.39 -11.15 -7.60
N PHE A 175 5.54 -11.95 -8.25
CA PHE A 175 5.41 -11.95 -9.71
C PHE A 175 4.87 -10.61 -10.23
N SER A 176 3.84 -10.05 -9.58
CA SER A 176 3.33 -8.71 -9.87
C SER A 176 4.42 -7.64 -9.69
N SER A 177 5.18 -7.66 -8.60
CA SER A 177 6.29 -6.73 -8.39
C SER A 177 7.38 -6.83 -9.45
N GLY A 178 7.59 -8.02 -10.03
CA GLY A 178 8.45 -8.18 -11.21
C GLY A 178 7.97 -7.37 -12.41
N PHE A 179 6.67 -7.38 -12.70
CA PHE A 179 6.09 -6.51 -13.73
C PHE A 179 6.19 -5.02 -13.38
N LEU A 180 6.13 -4.66 -12.09
CA LEU A 180 6.29 -3.28 -11.65
C LEU A 180 7.69 -2.77 -11.97
N VAL A 181 8.72 -3.47 -11.53
CA VAL A 181 10.12 -3.09 -11.78
C VAL A 181 10.40 -3.08 -13.28
N PHE A 182 9.91 -4.08 -14.03
CA PHE A 182 10.08 -4.10 -15.48
C PHE A 182 9.35 -2.95 -16.18
N GLY A 183 8.11 -2.64 -15.77
CA GLY A 183 7.36 -1.49 -16.27
C GLY A 183 8.05 -0.16 -16.02
N ILE A 184 8.59 0.04 -14.82
CA ILE A 184 9.42 1.22 -14.47
C ILE A 184 10.67 1.26 -15.36
N ALA A 185 11.34 0.13 -15.60
CA ALA A 185 12.51 0.07 -16.45
C ALA A 185 12.20 0.44 -17.92
N LEU A 186 11.05 0.01 -18.46
CA LEU A 186 10.64 0.39 -19.81
C LEU A 186 10.30 1.89 -19.91
N ILE A 187 9.63 2.44 -18.89
CA ILE A 187 9.33 3.88 -18.82
C ILE A 187 10.63 4.67 -18.74
N TYR A 188 11.54 4.30 -17.84
CA TYR A 188 12.87 4.91 -17.74
C TYR A 188 13.64 4.79 -19.06
N GLY A 189 13.59 3.65 -19.74
CA GLY A 189 14.21 3.49 -21.06
C GLY A 189 13.61 4.38 -22.14
N ALA A 190 12.34 4.79 -22.00
CA ALA A 190 11.66 5.67 -22.93
C ALA A 190 11.84 7.16 -22.61
N THR A 191 11.90 7.54 -21.32
CA THR A 191 11.91 8.94 -20.87
C THR A 191 13.25 9.41 -20.31
N GLY A 192 14.11 8.49 -19.89
CA GLY A 192 15.35 8.77 -19.17
C GLY A 192 15.16 9.18 -17.71
N ALA A 193 13.95 9.08 -17.15
CA ALA A 193 13.63 9.58 -15.82
C ALA A 193 12.68 8.68 -15.02
N THR A 194 12.69 8.83 -13.70
CA THR A 194 11.81 8.12 -12.74
C THR A 194 10.87 9.05 -11.98
N ALA A 195 11.23 10.33 -11.84
CA ALA A 195 10.36 11.33 -11.23
C ALA A 195 9.13 11.54 -12.10
N LEU A 196 7.93 11.55 -11.49
CA LEU A 196 6.67 11.61 -12.25
C LEU A 196 6.57 12.84 -13.18
N PRO A 197 7.00 14.05 -12.78
CA PRO A 197 7.00 15.22 -13.67
C PRO A 197 7.94 15.07 -14.87
N ASP A 198 9.12 14.47 -14.67
CA ASP A 198 10.08 14.23 -15.76
C ASP A 198 9.61 13.11 -16.69
N VAL A 199 8.95 12.08 -16.15
CA VAL A 199 8.30 11.05 -16.95
C VAL A 199 7.23 11.66 -17.84
N LEU A 200 6.39 12.55 -17.30
CA LEU A 200 5.39 13.28 -18.09
C LEU A 200 6.06 14.08 -19.24
N ALA A 201 7.12 14.82 -18.92
CA ALA A 201 7.83 15.64 -19.91
C ALA A 201 8.54 14.80 -21.00
N GLY A 202 9.15 13.68 -20.60
CA GLY A 202 9.87 12.77 -21.48
C GLY A 202 8.97 11.85 -22.30
N LEU A 203 7.72 11.63 -21.87
CA LEU A 203 6.74 10.84 -22.61
C LEU A 203 6.07 11.69 -23.73
N SER A 204 6.88 12.11 -24.70
CA SER A 204 6.42 12.85 -25.88
C SER A 204 5.96 11.87 -26.97
N GLY A 205 4.66 11.55 -27.00
CA GLY A 205 4.04 10.70 -28.02
C GLY A 205 3.95 9.21 -27.67
N VAL A 206 3.49 8.42 -28.64
CA VAL A 206 3.18 6.98 -28.53
C VAL A 206 4.46 6.15 -28.72
N SER A 207 5.46 6.32 -27.85
CA SER A 207 6.61 5.40 -27.87
C SER A 207 6.11 4.01 -27.44
N GLY A 208 6.28 3.00 -28.31
CA GLY A 208 5.81 1.64 -28.01
C GLY A 208 6.42 1.08 -26.71
N LEU A 209 7.65 1.51 -26.39
CA LEU A 209 8.33 1.17 -25.16
C LEU A 209 7.67 1.78 -23.92
N GLY A 210 7.36 3.08 -23.96
CA GLY A 210 6.69 3.77 -22.85
C GLY A 210 5.27 3.22 -22.62
N LEU A 211 4.52 2.97 -23.69
CA LEU A 211 3.18 2.36 -23.59
C LEU A 211 3.21 0.93 -23.04
N ALA A 212 4.20 0.13 -23.42
CA ALA A 212 4.40 -1.19 -22.82
C ALA A 212 4.66 -1.06 -21.31
N GLY A 213 5.48 -0.09 -20.89
CA GLY A 213 5.69 0.22 -19.47
C GLY A 213 4.41 0.65 -18.74
N VAL A 214 3.62 1.56 -19.32
CA VAL A 214 2.32 1.99 -18.78
C VAL A 214 1.35 0.80 -18.64
N ALA A 215 1.29 -0.08 -19.64
CA ALA A 215 0.46 -1.27 -19.59
C ALA A 215 0.89 -2.24 -18.46
N LEU A 216 2.19 -2.42 -18.25
CA LEU A 216 2.71 -3.23 -17.14
C LEU A 216 2.39 -2.60 -15.79
N LEU A 217 2.51 -1.29 -15.63
CA LEU A 217 2.07 -0.62 -14.40
C LEU A 217 0.58 -0.82 -14.15
N LEU A 218 -0.26 -0.77 -15.19
CA LEU A 218 -1.68 -1.01 -15.08
C LEU A 218 -2.01 -2.43 -14.60
N VAL A 219 -1.26 -3.44 -15.08
CA VAL A 219 -1.37 -4.83 -14.59
C VAL A 219 -1.08 -4.90 -13.09
N VAL A 220 -0.04 -4.22 -12.62
CA VAL A 220 0.38 -4.24 -11.21
C VAL A 220 -0.65 -3.56 -10.31
N PHE A 221 -1.07 -2.34 -10.67
CA PHE A 221 -2.08 -1.65 -9.88
C PHE A 221 -3.41 -2.41 -9.92
N GLY A 222 -3.77 -3.00 -11.07
CA GLY A 222 -4.93 -3.88 -11.21
C GLY A 222 -4.86 -5.10 -10.29
N PHE A 223 -3.71 -5.76 -10.18
CA PHE A 223 -3.48 -6.82 -9.20
C PHE A 223 -3.66 -6.29 -7.76
N LYS A 224 -3.09 -5.12 -7.46
CA LYS A 224 -3.09 -4.56 -6.12
C LYS A 224 -4.48 -4.18 -5.63
N VAL A 225 -5.33 -3.69 -6.51
CA VAL A 225 -6.73 -3.35 -6.21
C VAL A 225 -7.73 -4.48 -6.53
N ALA A 226 -7.23 -5.67 -6.89
CA ALA A 226 -8.04 -6.85 -7.21
C ALA A 226 -9.06 -6.65 -8.35
N VAL A 227 -8.64 -5.97 -9.41
CA VAL A 227 -9.44 -5.76 -10.63
C VAL A 227 -9.34 -6.98 -11.54
N VAL A 228 -10.44 -7.35 -12.20
CA VAL A 228 -10.45 -8.43 -13.21
C VAL A 228 -9.59 -8.02 -14.40
N PRO A 229 -8.67 -8.88 -14.91
CA PRO A 229 -8.48 -10.31 -14.63
C PRO A 229 -7.49 -10.65 -13.50
N PHE A 230 -6.92 -9.67 -12.81
CA PHE A 230 -5.87 -9.83 -11.80
C PHE A 230 -6.36 -10.11 -10.36
N HIS A 231 -7.67 -10.34 -10.20
CA HIS A 231 -8.36 -10.53 -8.91
C HIS A 231 -8.23 -11.93 -8.27
N SER A 232 -7.66 -12.91 -8.97
CA SER A 232 -7.74 -14.34 -8.61
C SER A 232 -7.18 -14.69 -7.22
N TRP A 233 -6.25 -13.88 -6.70
CA TRP A 233 -5.69 -14.06 -5.37
C TRP A 233 -6.69 -13.73 -4.24
N THR A 234 -7.61 -12.80 -4.48
CA THR A 234 -8.43 -12.16 -3.42
C THR A 234 -9.31 -13.14 -2.65
N PRO A 235 -10.12 -14.02 -3.30
CA PRO A 235 -11.03 -14.90 -2.58
C PRO A 235 -10.31 -15.89 -1.66
N ASP A 236 -9.25 -16.52 -2.17
CA ASP A 236 -8.47 -17.51 -1.44
C ASP A 236 -7.69 -16.86 -0.29
N VAL A 237 -7.13 -15.67 -0.53
CA VAL A 237 -6.38 -14.96 0.50
C VAL A 237 -7.28 -14.43 1.60
N TYR A 238 -8.47 -13.94 1.24
CA TYR A 238 -9.43 -13.40 2.21
C TYR A 238 -9.96 -14.50 3.12
N GLU A 239 -10.27 -15.67 2.56
CA GLU A 239 -10.74 -16.83 3.30
C GLU A 239 -9.67 -17.37 4.27
N GLY A 240 -8.45 -17.54 3.76
CA GLY A 240 -7.35 -18.12 4.53
C GLY A 240 -6.74 -17.18 5.57
N ALA A 241 -6.68 -15.86 5.33
CA ALA A 241 -6.08 -14.93 6.29
C ALA A 241 -6.91 -14.77 7.59
N PRO A 242 -6.28 -14.35 8.72
CA PRO A 242 -7.01 -13.95 9.92
C PRO A 242 -8.04 -12.87 9.60
N THR A 243 -9.24 -12.94 10.18
CA THR A 243 -10.36 -12.03 9.81
C THR A 243 -9.98 -10.56 9.94
N VAL A 244 -9.18 -10.21 10.94
CA VAL A 244 -8.72 -8.84 11.18
C VAL A 244 -7.73 -8.35 10.11
N VAL A 245 -6.93 -9.25 9.55
CA VAL A 245 -6.05 -8.96 8.41
C VAL A 245 -6.89 -8.82 7.15
N THR A 246 -7.87 -9.71 6.92
CA THR A 246 -8.82 -9.60 5.80
C THR A 246 -9.57 -8.25 5.82
N ALA A 247 -10.00 -7.78 6.99
CA ALA A 247 -10.67 -6.49 7.14
C ALA A 247 -9.75 -5.29 6.83
N PHE A 248 -8.48 -5.37 7.22
CA PHE A 248 -7.48 -4.38 6.84
C PHE A 248 -7.20 -4.38 5.33
N MET A 249 -7.12 -5.57 4.72
CA MET A 249 -6.88 -5.73 3.28
C MET A 249 -8.03 -5.19 2.44
N SER A 250 -9.28 -5.38 2.87
CA SER A 250 -10.46 -4.95 2.13
C SER A 250 -10.60 -3.44 2.01
N VAL A 251 -10.05 -2.68 2.95
CA VAL A 251 -10.09 -1.22 2.95
C VAL A 251 -8.70 -0.65 2.71
N GLY A 252 -7.80 -0.77 3.69
CA GLY A 252 -6.50 -0.08 3.70
C GLY A 252 -5.68 -0.41 2.47
N ALA A 253 -5.37 -1.70 2.25
CA ALA A 253 -4.51 -2.10 1.15
C ALA A 253 -5.07 -1.72 -0.23
N LYS A 254 -6.40 -1.81 -0.42
CA LYS A 254 -7.08 -1.36 -1.66
C LYS A 254 -6.99 0.15 -1.83
N VAL A 255 -7.27 0.95 -0.80
CA VAL A 255 -7.14 2.42 -0.87
C VAL A 255 -5.68 2.80 -1.16
N GLY A 256 -4.70 2.13 -0.57
CA GLY A 256 -3.28 2.33 -0.88
C GLY A 256 -2.94 2.05 -2.35
N GLY A 257 -3.46 0.96 -2.90
CA GLY A 257 -3.33 0.63 -4.33
C GLY A 257 -3.96 1.69 -5.24
N PHE A 258 -5.19 2.11 -4.95
CA PHE A 258 -5.86 3.19 -5.69
C PHE A 258 -5.12 4.53 -5.56
N ALA A 259 -4.57 4.81 -4.39
CA ALA A 259 -3.79 6.03 -4.15
C ALA A 259 -2.58 6.10 -5.08
N ALA A 260 -1.73 5.09 -5.08
CA ALA A 260 -0.58 5.07 -6.00
C ALA A 260 -1.01 5.06 -7.46
N MET A 261 -2.06 4.30 -7.82
CA MET A 261 -2.55 4.25 -9.20
C MET A 261 -3.00 5.63 -9.69
N MET A 262 -3.82 6.33 -8.91
CA MET A 262 -4.27 7.68 -9.26
C MET A 262 -3.11 8.66 -9.33
N ARG A 263 -2.24 8.68 -8.32
CA ARG A 263 -1.04 9.53 -8.27
C ARG A 263 -0.18 9.36 -9.51
N VAL A 264 0.19 8.12 -9.84
CA VAL A 264 1.06 7.81 -10.97
C VAL A 264 0.38 8.13 -12.29
N PHE A 265 -0.85 7.67 -12.53
CA PHE A 265 -1.50 7.83 -13.83
C PHE A 265 -1.88 9.28 -14.12
N MET A 266 -2.32 10.04 -13.11
CA MET A 266 -2.68 11.44 -13.28
C MET A 266 -1.46 12.36 -13.37
N ALA A 267 -0.38 12.07 -12.62
CA ALA A 267 0.81 12.92 -12.65
C ALA A 267 1.75 12.60 -13.81
N ALA A 268 1.97 11.32 -14.14
CA ALA A 268 2.96 10.91 -15.14
C ALA A 268 2.38 10.62 -16.52
N PHE A 269 1.11 10.20 -16.62
CA PHE A 269 0.52 9.72 -17.89
C PHE A 269 -0.69 10.49 -18.46
N PRO A 270 -0.93 11.79 -18.19
CA PRO A 270 -2.04 12.52 -18.82
C PRO A 270 -1.90 12.61 -20.34
N ASN A 271 -0.68 12.66 -20.91
CA ASN A 271 -0.46 12.73 -22.36
C ASN A 271 -0.91 11.47 -23.13
N VAL A 272 -1.10 10.36 -22.44
CA VAL A 272 -1.53 9.07 -23.02
C VAL A 272 -2.86 8.59 -22.42
N SER A 273 -3.66 9.51 -21.87
CA SER A 273 -4.97 9.24 -21.26
C SER A 273 -5.93 8.51 -22.19
N ASP A 274 -5.91 8.85 -23.47
CA ASP A 274 -6.75 8.23 -24.49
C ASP A 274 -6.45 6.74 -24.69
N THR A 275 -5.29 6.27 -24.20
CA THR A 275 -4.91 4.85 -24.25
C THR A 275 -5.32 4.09 -22.98
N TRP A 276 -5.03 4.62 -21.79
CA TRP A 276 -5.26 3.88 -20.55
C TRP A 276 -6.67 4.06 -19.96
N ILE A 277 -7.35 5.19 -20.20
CA ILE A 277 -8.73 5.40 -19.71
C ILE A 277 -9.71 4.37 -20.29
N PRO A 278 -9.74 4.09 -21.61
CA PRO A 278 -10.63 3.06 -22.16
C PRO A 278 -10.35 1.67 -21.60
N VAL A 279 -9.08 1.32 -21.38
CA VAL A 279 -8.71 0.04 -20.77
C VAL A 279 -9.27 -0.05 -19.35
N LEU A 280 -9.07 0.98 -18.52
CA LEU A 280 -9.67 1.04 -17.18
C LEU A 280 -11.20 0.90 -17.23
N ALA A 281 -11.88 1.57 -18.16
CA ALA A 281 -13.33 1.47 -18.30
C ALA A 281 -13.80 0.02 -18.58
N VAL A 282 -13.09 -0.69 -19.46
CA VAL A 282 -13.35 -2.12 -19.73
C VAL A 282 -13.09 -2.97 -18.48
N LEU A 283 -11.96 -2.77 -17.80
CA LEU A 283 -11.61 -3.51 -16.58
C LEU A 283 -12.64 -3.25 -15.45
N SER A 284 -13.13 -2.02 -15.32
CA SER A 284 -14.21 -1.67 -14.38
C SER A 284 -15.51 -2.42 -14.71
N ALA A 285 -15.93 -2.42 -15.98
CA ALA A 285 -17.13 -3.16 -16.41
C ALA A 285 -17.00 -4.67 -16.13
N LEU A 286 -15.85 -5.27 -16.47
CA LEU A 286 -15.57 -6.67 -16.19
C LEU A 286 -15.57 -6.97 -14.68
N THR A 287 -14.99 -6.09 -13.87
CA THR A 287 -14.93 -6.27 -12.41
C THR A 287 -16.31 -6.23 -11.78
N MET A 288 -17.18 -5.29 -12.20
CA MET A 288 -18.57 -5.23 -11.71
C MET A 288 -19.37 -6.47 -12.10
N ILE A 289 -19.18 -7.00 -13.32
CA ILE A 289 -19.90 -8.19 -13.79
C ILE A 289 -19.40 -9.44 -13.06
N VAL A 290 -18.10 -9.72 -13.13
CA VAL A 290 -17.52 -10.95 -12.59
C VAL A 290 -17.61 -10.98 -11.07
N GLY A 291 -17.35 -9.86 -10.38
CA GLY A 291 -17.46 -9.78 -8.91
C GLY A 291 -18.86 -10.11 -8.43
N ASN A 292 -19.87 -9.43 -8.97
CA ASN A 292 -21.26 -9.66 -8.56
C ASN A 292 -21.76 -11.07 -8.93
N VAL A 293 -21.46 -11.57 -10.13
CA VAL A 293 -21.91 -12.92 -10.55
C VAL A 293 -21.20 -14.01 -9.74
N ALA A 294 -19.90 -13.88 -9.49
CA ALA A 294 -19.15 -14.86 -8.71
C ALA A 294 -19.57 -14.86 -7.23
N ALA A 295 -19.93 -13.70 -6.66
CA ALA A 295 -20.41 -13.57 -5.28
C ALA A 295 -21.69 -14.38 -5.01
N LEU A 296 -22.63 -14.42 -5.98
CA LEU A 296 -23.91 -15.14 -5.83
C LEU A 296 -23.74 -16.65 -5.59
N GLY A 297 -22.68 -17.24 -6.13
CA GLY A 297 -22.39 -18.68 -5.99
C GLY A 297 -21.61 -19.05 -4.73
N GLN A 298 -21.15 -18.07 -3.93
CA GLN A 298 -20.29 -18.36 -2.78
C GLN A 298 -21.11 -18.85 -1.57
N GLN A 299 -20.62 -19.92 -0.94
CA GLN A 299 -21.17 -20.44 0.32
C GLN A 299 -20.38 -19.94 1.55
N ASN A 300 -19.15 -19.46 1.35
CA ASN A 300 -18.30 -18.92 2.39
C ASN A 300 -18.45 -17.39 2.45
N ILE A 301 -18.79 -16.85 3.64
CA ILE A 301 -19.01 -15.41 3.82
C ILE A 301 -17.76 -14.56 3.49
N LYS A 302 -16.55 -15.03 3.80
CA LYS A 302 -15.32 -14.31 3.47
C LYS A 302 -15.06 -14.30 1.97
N ARG A 303 -15.31 -15.41 1.27
CA ARG A 303 -15.21 -15.46 -0.20
C ARG A 303 -16.26 -14.55 -0.84
N MET A 304 -17.50 -14.58 -0.35
CA MET A 304 -18.57 -13.70 -0.81
C MET A 304 -18.17 -12.22 -0.66
N LEU A 305 -17.65 -11.83 0.52
CA LEU A 305 -17.14 -10.46 0.76
C LEU A 305 -15.87 -10.12 -0.04
N ALA A 306 -15.09 -11.11 -0.46
CA ALA A 306 -13.91 -10.88 -1.31
C ALA A 306 -14.29 -10.54 -2.76
N TYR A 307 -15.41 -11.10 -3.25
CA TYR A 307 -15.97 -10.78 -4.57
C TYR A 307 -16.84 -9.52 -4.58
N SER A 308 -17.36 -9.11 -3.42
CA SER A 308 -18.10 -7.85 -3.22
C SER A 308 -17.22 -6.61 -3.30
#